data_AF-A0A7J6C6P3-F1
#
_entry.id   AF-A0A7J6C6P3-F1
#
_cell.length_a   1.000
_cell.length_b   1.000
_cell.length_c   1.000
_cell.angle_alpha   90.00
_cell.angle_beta   90.00
_cell.angle_gamma   90.00
#
_symmetry.space_group_name_H-M   'P 1'
#
loop_
_entity.id
_entity.type
_entity.pdbx_description
1 polymer ?
#
loop_
_entity_poly.entity_id
_entity_poly.type
_entity_poly.pdbx_seq_one_letter_code
_entity_poly.pdbx_strand_id
1 'polypeptide(L)'
;MLAVLLTILTFSQGLSLDNRGTNFITAFPENIAVYYRKAYNLFKITTLHQNTTINVTYMVNGSISTNTSLSEGIVWTLNLTKQVEESQFMSSNKTFRITSDKNITVLSVSGWEGRFQSHVVQPEQNLGKVYQVPSLNYTKIVMSFNLMMTSAVRFPPFRLMIINAVDMDNSVTIKRVDERGQSQEDTIMLDPYNLYQIQINGSVRQINAEEKVAVILTHPCFDSKNCSCNMVLNQLQPYVSNNNEDRFLMPPFVRAVQLLATTDQPFQVCRGYLTKCTSVWVQSSSDILPLLPNFENSISLISTTIQVSLRLISPGLILDLIPISKFAGCYLVDFNSSRSGALVIANTSSADAVRMNNQPLPPYIKWNFMDGTEYSWALVEGGRISTIWHPFARIGVYMVEHLESINTYGSAATVINTDPDDSGCLVTPGMFVLGEDEMNWFKSRKYCMDNADLFARLNNESSQTKMALNMAIKEPTEGWISLRRSLYSTDWYWKNEDTFSPNVDFTYWAIGQPEKPEKGLCALVSLDPNKNFKWKSARCCSKKKPVCYKGPKYLTL
;
A
#
# COMPACT_ATOMS: atom_id res chain seq x y z
N MET A 1 28.49 14.08 -3.02
CA MET A 1 27.26 13.88 -2.22
C MET A 1 25.98 13.68 -3.04
N LEU A 2 26.00 13.76 -4.38
CA LEU A 2 24.81 13.51 -5.23
C LEU A 2 24.61 12.02 -5.59
N ALA A 3 25.68 11.23 -5.63
CA ALA A 3 25.65 9.82 -6.02
C ALA A 3 25.01 8.88 -4.98
N VAL A 4 24.88 9.32 -3.72
CA VAL A 4 24.30 8.51 -2.62
C VAL A 4 22.77 8.61 -2.58
N LEU A 5 22.18 9.68 -3.12
CA LEU A 5 20.71 9.81 -3.17
C LEU A 5 20.08 9.02 -4.33
N LEU A 6 20.76 8.91 -5.48
CA LEU A 6 20.25 8.17 -6.64
C LEU A 6 20.30 6.65 -6.44
N THR A 7 21.26 6.13 -5.67
CA THR A 7 21.33 4.70 -5.36
C THR A 7 20.22 4.27 -4.38
N ILE A 8 19.74 5.15 -3.50
CA ILE A 8 18.62 4.82 -2.60
C ILE A 8 17.30 4.61 -3.37
N LEU A 9 17.12 5.27 -4.53
CA LEU A 9 15.93 5.11 -5.39
C LEU A 9 15.94 3.82 -6.21
N THR A 10 17.11 3.25 -6.52
CA THR A 10 17.21 2.00 -7.29
C THR A 10 17.15 0.75 -6.41
N PHE A 11 17.45 0.87 -5.11
CA PHE A 11 17.37 -0.24 -4.14
C PHE A 11 16.06 -0.29 -3.34
N SER A 12 15.12 0.63 -3.59
CA SER A 12 13.83 0.69 -2.88
C SER A 12 12.61 0.24 -3.70
N GLN A 13 12.83 -0.30 -4.90
CA GLN A 13 11.74 -0.90 -5.69
C GLN A 13 11.26 -2.18 -5.01
N GLY A 14 9.99 -2.23 -4.62
CA GLY A 14 9.39 -3.33 -3.82
C GLY A 14 9.16 -3.04 -2.33
N LEU A 15 9.48 -1.83 -1.82
CA LEU A 15 9.32 -1.48 -0.40
C LEU A 15 8.04 -0.71 -0.06
N SER A 16 7.37 -0.14 -1.05
CA SER A 16 6.19 0.68 -0.79
C SER A 16 4.98 -0.20 -0.47
N LEU A 17 4.29 0.10 0.63
CA LEU A 17 2.95 -0.40 0.88
C LEU A 17 1.87 0.44 0.19
N ASP A 18 2.26 1.50 -0.54
CA ASP A 18 1.33 2.29 -1.33
C ASP A 18 0.66 1.39 -2.37
N ASN A 19 -0.61 1.06 -2.14
CA ASN A 19 -1.37 0.17 -3.00
C ASN A 19 -2.01 0.91 -4.19
N ARG A 20 -1.73 2.20 -4.35
CA ARG A 20 -2.21 3.00 -5.47
C ARG A 20 -1.26 2.85 -6.64
N GLY A 21 -1.78 2.72 -7.85
CA GLY A 21 -0.95 2.66 -9.04
C GLY A 21 -1.75 2.82 -10.32
N THR A 22 -1.04 2.76 -11.44
CA THR A 22 -1.61 2.88 -12.79
C THR A 22 -1.49 1.59 -13.59
N ASN A 23 -0.74 0.60 -13.12
CA ASN A 23 -0.53 -0.67 -13.80
C ASN A 23 -0.59 -1.82 -12.77
N PHE A 24 -1.39 -2.82 -13.05
CA PHE A 24 -1.57 -4.01 -12.22
C PHE A 24 -1.63 -5.25 -13.12
N ILE A 25 -1.13 -6.37 -12.59
CA ILE A 25 -1.21 -7.69 -13.23
C ILE A 25 -1.63 -8.71 -12.18
N THR A 26 -2.61 -9.56 -12.51
CA THR A 26 -3.08 -10.62 -11.60
C THR A 26 -3.78 -11.74 -12.38
N ALA A 27 -4.17 -12.80 -11.67
CA ALA A 27 -4.92 -13.92 -12.20
C ALA A 27 -5.86 -14.49 -11.13
N PHE A 28 -6.86 -15.25 -11.55
CA PHE A 28 -7.75 -15.97 -10.64
C PHE A 28 -7.30 -17.43 -10.54
N PRO A 29 -6.88 -17.91 -9.35
CA PRO A 29 -6.62 -19.32 -9.15
C PRO A 29 -7.92 -20.12 -9.14
N GLU A 30 -7.81 -21.43 -9.35
CA GLU A 30 -8.96 -22.34 -9.23
C GLU A 30 -9.61 -22.23 -7.85
N ASN A 31 -10.92 -22.03 -7.87
CA ASN A 31 -11.76 -22.20 -6.71
C ASN A 31 -12.28 -23.65 -6.69
N ILE A 32 -12.30 -24.32 -5.52
CA ILE A 32 -12.82 -25.70 -5.39
C ILE A 32 -14.31 -25.82 -5.76
N ALA A 33 -14.97 -24.70 -6.00
CA ALA A 33 -16.30 -24.60 -6.58
C ALA A 33 -16.43 -25.27 -7.96
N VAL A 34 -15.47 -26.04 -8.47
CA VAL A 34 -15.66 -26.97 -9.61
C VAL A 34 -16.98 -27.74 -9.49
N TYR A 35 -17.28 -28.26 -8.29
CA TYR A 35 -18.51 -29.01 -7.97
C TYR A 35 -19.75 -28.13 -7.68
N TYR A 36 -19.56 -26.82 -7.46
CA TYR A 36 -20.64 -25.87 -7.14
C TYR A 36 -21.00 -25.02 -8.38
N ARG A 37 -22.30 -24.79 -8.59
CA ARG A 37 -22.79 -24.14 -9.83
C ARG A 37 -22.59 -22.63 -9.88
N LYS A 38 -22.25 -21.97 -8.76
CA LYS A 38 -22.16 -20.50 -8.66
C LYS A 38 -20.85 -20.07 -7.98
N ALA A 39 -19.77 -19.98 -8.76
CA ALA A 39 -18.57 -19.25 -8.37
C ALA A 39 -18.70 -17.79 -8.84
N TYR A 40 -18.11 -16.85 -8.11
CA TYR A 40 -18.00 -15.45 -8.51
C TYR A 40 -16.53 -15.02 -8.44
N ASN A 41 -16.10 -14.37 -9.51
CA ASN A 41 -14.82 -13.69 -9.61
C ASN A 41 -15.14 -12.25 -9.99
N LEU A 42 -14.54 -11.29 -9.30
CA LEU A 42 -14.73 -9.89 -9.64
C LEU A 42 -13.52 -9.04 -9.26
N PHE A 43 -13.39 -7.91 -9.94
CA PHE A 43 -12.54 -6.82 -9.49
C PHE A 43 -13.39 -5.72 -8.92
N LYS A 44 -12.96 -5.16 -7.79
CA LYS A 44 -13.42 -3.86 -7.30
C LYS A 44 -12.28 -2.86 -7.51
N ILE A 45 -12.50 -1.90 -8.39
CA ILE A 45 -11.49 -0.91 -8.77
C ILE A 45 -11.97 0.45 -8.27
N THR A 46 -11.19 1.08 -7.37
CA THR A 46 -11.56 2.38 -6.78
C THR A 46 -10.79 3.49 -7.46
N THR A 47 -11.52 4.50 -7.96
CA THR A 47 -10.93 5.71 -8.52
C THR A 47 -10.60 6.72 -7.43
N LEU A 48 -9.36 7.21 -7.43
CA LEU A 48 -8.87 8.18 -6.45
C LEU A 48 -8.89 9.62 -6.96
N HIS A 49 -9.22 9.78 -8.25
CA HIS A 49 -9.26 11.06 -8.93
C HIS A 49 -10.46 11.12 -9.86
N GLN A 50 -11.00 12.32 -10.07
CA GLN A 50 -12.03 12.56 -11.07
C GLN A 50 -11.50 12.34 -12.49
N ASN A 51 -12.39 11.95 -13.41
CA ASN A 51 -12.07 11.69 -14.81
C ASN A 51 -10.93 10.69 -14.97
N THR A 52 -10.99 9.60 -14.23
CA THR A 52 -10.02 8.50 -14.34
C THR A 52 -10.53 7.50 -15.39
N THR A 53 -9.66 7.10 -16.30
CA THR A 53 -9.93 6.14 -17.38
C THR A 53 -9.23 4.83 -17.06
N ILE A 54 -10.00 3.74 -17.01
CA ILE A 54 -9.51 2.41 -16.64
C ILE A 54 -9.66 1.47 -17.84
N ASN A 55 -8.63 0.67 -18.10
CA ASN A 55 -8.67 -0.39 -19.10
C ASN A 55 -8.33 -1.73 -18.45
N VAL A 56 -9.12 -2.76 -18.72
CA VAL A 56 -8.93 -4.13 -18.23
C VAL A 56 -8.74 -5.04 -19.43
N THR A 57 -7.56 -5.60 -19.56
CA THR A 57 -7.20 -6.50 -20.67
C THR A 57 -7.09 -7.92 -20.14
N TYR A 58 -7.90 -8.83 -20.70
CA TYR A 58 -7.78 -10.27 -20.47
C TYR A 58 -6.95 -10.91 -21.58
N MET A 59 -5.81 -11.50 -21.24
CA MET A 59 -4.79 -11.90 -22.23
C MET A 59 -5.22 -13.06 -23.15
N VAL A 60 -6.28 -13.80 -22.82
CA VAL A 60 -6.78 -14.89 -23.68
C VAL A 60 -7.49 -14.37 -24.94
N ASN A 61 -8.38 -13.38 -24.80
CA ASN A 61 -9.27 -12.93 -25.88
C ASN A 61 -9.18 -11.41 -26.18
N GLY A 62 -8.28 -10.67 -25.52
CA GLY A 62 -7.94 -9.29 -25.87
C GLY A 62 -9.02 -8.21 -25.64
N SER A 63 -10.16 -8.51 -25.00
CA SER A 63 -11.23 -7.52 -24.66
C SER A 63 -11.66 -7.70 -23.18
N ILE A 64 -12.10 -6.70 -22.41
CA ILE A 64 -13.07 -5.61 -22.64
C ILE A 64 -12.63 -4.31 -21.92
N SER A 65 -12.56 -3.20 -22.67
CA SER A 65 -12.43 -1.84 -22.16
C SER A 65 -13.81 -1.24 -21.82
N THR A 66 -13.92 -0.57 -20.68
CA THR A 66 -14.92 0.48 -20.46
C THR A 66 -14.20 1.81 -20.29
N ASN A 67 -14.31 2.68 -21.29
CA ASN A 67 -13.97 4.09 -21.16
C ASN A 67 -15.08 4.78 -20.36
N THR A 68 -15.19 4.49 -19.08
CA THR A 68 -16.03 5.27 -18.18
C THR A 68 -15.13 6.25 -17.46
N SER A 69 -15.28 7.54 -17.74
CA SER A 69 -14.78 8.59 -16.87
C SER A 69 -15.57 8.53 -15.57
N LEU A 70 -15.02 7.88 -14.56
CA LEU A 70 -15.69 7.75 -13.27
C LEU A 70 -15.33 8.95 -12.39
N SER A 71 -16.29 9.38 -11.56
CA SER A 71 -16.00 10.35 -10.51
C SER A 71 -15.10 9.74 -9.44
N GLU A 72 -14.47 10.59 -8.64
CA GLU A 72 -13.69 10.17 -7.48
C GLU A 72 -14.56 9.40 -6.47
N GLY A 73 -13.98 8.40 -5.80
CA GLY A 73 -14.67 7.60 -4.79
C GLY A 73 -15.59 6.51 -5.34
N ILE A 74 -15.74 6.40 -6.66
CA ILE A 74 -16.53 5.32 -7.27
C ILE A 74 -15.75 4.00 -7.21
N VAL A 75 -16.43 2.97 -6.72
CA VAL A 75 -16.00 1.58 -6.86
C VAL A 75 -16.64 1.00 -8.11
N TRP A 76 -15.83 0.78 -9.14
CA TRP A 76 -16.26 0.04 -10.31
C TRP A 76 -16.09 -1.46 -10.06
N THR A 77 -17.21 -2.20 -10.10
CA THR A 77 -17.21 -3.65 -9.95
C THR A 77 -17.29 -4.32 -11.31
N LEU A 78 -16.25 -5.05 -11.69
CA LEU A 78 -16.21 -5.86 -12.90
C LEU A 78 -16.45 -7.33 -12.53
N ASN A 79 -17.65 -7.84 -12.84
CA ASN A 79 -17.99 -9.24 -12.63
C ASN A 79 -17.43 -10.12 -13.76
N LEU A 80 -16.81 -11.22 -13.40
CA LEU A 80 -16.19 -12.18 -14.29
C LEU A 80 -16.82 -13.56 -14.12
N THR A 81 -16.75 -14.36 -15.17
CA THR A 81 -17.26 -15.74 -15.15
C THR A 81 -16.20 -16.69 -14.58
N LYS A 82 -16.60 -17.90 -14.18
CA LYS A 82 -15.69 -18.96 -13.70
C LYS A 82 -14.62 -19.39 -14.71
N GLN A 83 -14.82 -19.10 -16.01
CA GLN A 83 -13.89 -19.53 -17.07
C GLN A 83 -12.50 -18.88 -16.97
N VAL A 84 -12.42 -17.75 -16.25
CA VAL A 84 -11.20 -16.98 -16.04
C VAL A 84 -10.24 -17.63 -15.04
N GLU A 85 -10.71 -18.61 -14.25
CA GLU A 85 -9.89 -19.33 -13.28
C GLU A 85 -8.87 -20.25 -13.94
N GLU A 86 -7.69 -20.37 -13.32
CA GLU A 86 -6.63 -21.26 -13.76
C GLU A 86 -6.42 -22.46 -12.82
N SER A 87 -6.63 -23.66 -13.35
CA SER A 87 -6.51 -24.94 -12.63
C SER A 87 -5.34 -25.80 -13.10
N GLN A 88 -4.77 -25.52 -14.27
CA GLN A 88 -3.69 -26.31 -14.86
C GLN A 88 -2.33 -25.92 -14.28
N PHE A 89 -1.45 -26.91 -14.08
CA PHE A 89 -0.09 -26.71 -13.56
C PHE A 89 0.93 -26.50 -14.68
N MET A 90 0.70 -25.50 -15.53
CA MET A 90 1.51 -25.22 -16.72
C MET A 90 1.50 -23.71 -17.04
N SER A 91 2.10 -23.36 -18.18
CA SER A 91 1.97 -22.01 -18.76
C SER A 91 0.52 -21.74 -19.16
N SER A 92 0.06 -20.51 -18.92
CA SER A 92 -1.27 -20.04 -19.25
C SER A 92 -1.27 -18.54 -19.53
N ASN A 93 -2.16 -18.11 -20.41
CA ASN A 93 -2.45 -16.70 -20.69
C ASN A 93 -3.73 -16.22 -19.97
N LYS A 94 -4.21 -16.93 -18.95
CA LYS A 94 -5.36 -16.51 -18.12
C LYS A 94 -4.98 -15.43 -17.10
N THR A 95 -4.47 -14.32 -17.59
CA THR A 95 -4.04 -13.17 -16.79
C THR A 95 -4.84 -11.92 -17.14
N PHE A 96 -4.91 -11.01 -16.18
CA PHE A 96 -5.56 -9.71 -16.32
C PHE A 96 -4.56 -8.61 -16.10
N ARG A 97 -4.44 -7.73 -17.09
CA ARG A 97 -3.73 -6.46 -16.96
C ARG A 97 -4.74 -5.34 -16.76
N ILE A 98 -4.57 -4.55 -15.70
CA ILE A 98 -5.43 -3.41 -15.39
C ILE A 98 -4.56 -2.17 -15.46
N THR A 99 -4.91 -1.24 -16.35
CA THR A 99 -4.16 0.01 -16.56
C THR A 99 -5.06 1.22 -16.39
N SER A 100 -4.50 2.33 -15.96
CA SER A 100 -5.22 3.58 -15.77
C SER A 100 -4.35 4.80 -16.08
N ASP A 101 -4.97 5.91 -16.49
CA ASP A 101 -4.28 7.20 -16.69
C ASP A 101 -3.91 7.89 -15.36
N LYS A 102 -4.60 7.54 -14.28
CA LYS A 102 -4.40 8.05 -12.91
C LYS A 102 -4.37 6.93 -11.88
N ASN A 103 -3.83 7.23 -10.70
CA ASN A 103 -3.76 6.26 -9.61
C ASN A 103 -5.14 5.72 -9.21
N ILE A 104 -5.24 4.39 -9.18
CA ILE A 104 -6.40 3.62 -8.71
C ILE A 104 -5.94 2.60 -7.67
N THR A 105 -6.88 1.95 -6.99
CA THR A 105 -6.63 0.74 -6.22
C THR A 105 -7.46 -0.42 -6.77
N VAL A 106 -6.95 -1.64 -6.63
CA VAL A 106 -7.59 -2.85 -7.16
C VAL A 106 -7.70 -3.91 -6.07
N LEU A 107 -8.93 -4.35 -5.81
CA LEU A 107 -9.23 -5.50 -4.98
C LEU A 107 -9.77 -6.62 -5.87
N SER A 108 -9.18 -7.81 -5.77
CA SER A 108 -9.67 -9.01 -6.45
C SER A 108 -10.43 -9.89 -5.47
N VAL A 109 -11.63 -10.30 -5.84
CA VAL A 109 -12.52 -11.11 -5.01
C VAL A 109 -12.89 -12.39 -5.74
N SER A 110 -12.69 -13.54 -5.09
CA SER A 110 -13.10 -14.85 -5.60
C SER A 110 -13.83 -15.64 -4.52
N GLY A 111 -14.89 -16.38 -4.88
CA GLY A 111 -15.68 -17.12 -3.90
C GLY A 111 -16.89 -17.87 -4.46
N TRP A 112 -17.69 -18.44 -3.55
CA TRP A 112 -18.98 -19.10 -3.80
C TRP A 112 -19.86 -19.04 -2.53
N GLU A 113 -21.19 -18.98 -2.69
CA GLU A 113 -22.22 -19.02 -1.60
C GLU A 113 -21.78 -18.57 -0.19
N GLY A 114 -21.62 -17.26 0.03
CA GLY A 114 -21.29 -16.72 1.36
C GLY A 114 -19.86 -16.97 1.84
N ARG A 115 -19.00 -17.53 0.98
CA ARG A 115 -17.57 -17.80 1.22
C ARG A 115 -16.74 -17.17 0.12
N PHE A 116 -15.90 -16.23 0.48
CA PHE A 116 -15.05 -15.56 -0.49
C PHE A 116 -13.77 -15.08 0.15
N GLN A 117 -12.87 -14.72 -0.73
CA GLN A 117 -11.60 -14.15 -0.39
C GLN A 117 -11.35 -12.93 -1.25
N SER A 118 -11.01 -11.83 -0.58
CA SER A 118 -10.58 -10.59 -1.24
C SER A 118 -9.10 -10.32 -0.99
N HIS A 119 -8.30 -10.07 -2.01
CA HIS A 119 -6.92 -9.62 -1.83
C HIS A 119 -6.66 -8.33 -2.57
N VAL A 120 -5.82 -7.48 -1.97
CA VAL A 120 -5.33 -6.26 -2.60
C VAL A 120 -4.31 -6.65 -3.67
N VAL A 121 -4.63 -6.35 -4.92
CA VAL A 121 -3.72 -6.58 -6.04
C VAL A 121 -2.62 -5.53 -5.97
N GLN A 122 -1.37 -5.97 -5.89
CA GLN A 122 -0.27 -5.03 -5.82
C GLN A 122 -0.02 -4.35 -7.16
N PRO A 123 0.18 -3.01 -7.19
CA PRO A 123 0.56 -2.31 -8.40
C PRO A 123 1.99 -2.68 -8.82
N GLU A 124 2.31 -2.50 -10.10
CA GLU A 124 3.58 -2.93 -10.70
C GLU A 124 4.82 -2.37 -10.00
N GLN A 125 4.74 -1.17 -9.41
CA GLN A 125 5.87 -0.60 -8.65
C GLN A 125 6.18 -1.33 -7.33
N ASN A 126 5.24 -2.12 -6.81
CA ASN A 126 5.42 -2.95 -5.62
C ASN A 126 5.86 -4.38 -5.97
N LEU A 127 5.91 -4.73 -7.26
CA LEU A 127 6.45 -6.01 -7.72
C LEU A 127 7.97 -5.97 -7.77
N GLY A 128 8.59 -7.14 -7.70
CA GLY A 128 10.04 -7.29 -7.71
C GLY A 128 10.49 -8.50 -8.51
N LYS A 129 11.78 -8.80 -8.37
CA LYS A 129 12.47 -9.87 -9.09
C LYS A 129 12.71 -11.11 -8.23
N VAL A 130 12.84 -10.91 -6.91
CA VAL A 130 13.17 -11.96 -5.95
C VAL A 130 12.03 -12.13 -4.96
N TYR A 131 11.55 -13.36 -4.78
CA TYR A 131 10.52 -13.70 -3.80
C TYR A 131 10.96 -14.89 -2.95
N GLN A 132 10.78 -14.78 -1.64
CA GLN A 132 10.96 -15.91 -0.72
C GLN A 132 9.63 -16.64 -0.57
N VAL A 133 9.65 -17.95 -0.82
CA VAL A 133 8.48 -18.81 -0.80
C VAL A 133 8.45 -19.58 0.52
N PRO A 134 7.36 -19.50 1.28
CA PRO A 134 7.28 -20.23 2.54
C PRO A 134 7.25 -21.75 2.40
N SER A 135 7.83 -22.49 3.35
CA SER A 135 7.77 -23.96 3.39
C SER A 135 6.39 -24.43 3.83
N LEU A 136 5.46 -24.50 2.89
CA LEU A 136 4.11 -24.99 3.19
C LEU A 136 4.03 -26.47 2.87
N ASN A 137 4.28 -27.30 3.88
CA ASN A 137 3.95 -28.72 3.84
C ASN A 137 2.54 -28.90 4.40
N TYR A 138 1.55 -28.99 3.50
CA TYR A 138 0.14 -29.09 3.86
C TYR A 138 -0.14 -30.23 4.85
N THR A 139 0.46 -31.41 4.66
CA THR A 139 0.29 -32.55 5.57
C THR A 139 0.73 -32.21 7.00
N LYS A 140 1.89 -31.56 7.15
CA LYS A 140 2.38 -31.10 8.47
C LYS A 140 1.46 -30.02 9.07
N ILE A 141 0.97 -29.10 8.24
CA ILE A 141 0.06 -28.02 8.67
C ILE A 141 -1.28 -28.60 9.14
N VAL A 142 -1.90 -29.50 8.38
CA VAL A 142 -3.17 -30.14 8.75
C VAL A 142 -3.05 -31.00 10.01
N MET A 143 -1.94 -31.73 10.17
CA MET A 143 -1.66 -32.46 11.41
C MET A 143 -1.65 -31.53 12.63
N SER A 144 -1.12 -30.31 12.49
CA SER A 144 -1.12 -29.32 13.58
C SER A 144 -2.51 -28.78 13.93
N PHE A 145 -3.48 -28.87 13.02
CA PHE A 145 -4.84 -28.38 13.24
C PHE A 145 -5.74 -29.37 13.99
N ASN A 146 -5.20 -30.56 14.34
CA ASN A 146 -5.92 -31.67 14.97
C ASN A 146 -7.22 -32.03 14.23
N LEU A 147 -7.19 -31.95 12.90
CA LEU A 147 -8.30 -32.34 12.03
C LEU A 147 -8.37 -33.87 12.01
N MET A 148 -9.52 -34.44 12.41
CA MET A 148 -9.78 -35.88 12.35
C MET A 148 -9.69 -36.35 10.90
N MET A 149 -8.50 -36.85 10.51
CA MET A 149 -8.24 -37.43 9.21
C MET A 149 -8.99 -38.76 9.11
N THR A 150 -10.23 -38.72 8.63
CA THR A 150 -10.83 -39.94 8.05
C THR A 150 -9.98 -40.32 6.85
N SER A 151 -9.45 -41.53 6.86
CA SER A 151 -8.31 -42.05 6.08
C SER A 151 -8.47 -42.13 4.54
N ALA A 152 -9.33 -41.30 3.93
CA ALA A 152 -9.62 -41.34 2.49
C ALA A 152 -9.67 -39.97 1.78
N VAL A 153 -9.50 -38.83 2.46
CA VAL A 153 -9.58 -37.51 1.79
C VAL A 153 -8.20 -37.07 1.28
N ARG A 154 -8.00 -37.13 -0.04
CA ARG A 154 -6.80 -36.60 -0.71
C ARG A 154 -6.98 -35.09 -0.93
N PHE A 155 -6.26 -34.28 -0.17
CA PHE A 155 -6.35 -32.82 -0.27
C PHE A 155 -5.57 -32.28 -1.48
N PRO A 156 -6.07 -31.21 -2.13
CA PRO A 156 -5.32 -30.53 -3.18
C PRO A 156 -4.04 -29.92 -2.58
N PRO A 157 -2.97 -29.77 -3.37
CA PRO A 157 -1.76 -29.14 -2.89
C PRO A 157 -1.86 -27.61 -2.95
N PHE A 158 -0.96 -26.95 -2.21
CA PHE A 158 -0.68 -25.53 -2.44
C PHE A 158 -0.15 -25.30 -3.85
N ARG A 159 -0.44 -24.11 -4.38
CA ARG A 159 -0.05 -23.70 -5.72
C ARG A 159 0.66 -22.36 -5.65
N LEU A 160 1.60 -22.20 -6.56
CA LEU A 160 2.30 -20.95 -6.78
C LEU A 160 2.07 -20.52 -8.23
N MET A 161 1.48 -19.35 -8.42
CA MET A 161 1.35 -18.71 -9.73
C MET A 161 2.42 -17.65 -9.85
N ILE A 162 3.22 -17.72 -10.90
CA ILE A 162 4.26 -16.73 -11.22
C ILE A 162 3.81 -16.04 -12.50
N ILE A 163 3.56 -14.73 -12.44
CA ILE A 163 3.00 -13.96 -13.55
C ILE A 163 4.04 -12.95 -14.02
N ASN A 164 4.37 -12.98 -15.31
CA ASN A 164 5.24 -11.97 -15.90
C ASN A 164 4.55 -10.59 -15.88
N ALA A 165 5.21 -9.57 -15.33
CA ALA A 165 4.63 -8.24 -15.22
C ALA A 165 5.05 -7.28 -16.34
N VAL A 166 5.95 -7.71 -17.23
CA VAL A 166 6.54 -6.86 -18.28
C VAL A 166 6.14 -7.30 -19.69
N ASP A 167 6.25 -6.38 -20.64
CA ASP A 167 5.94 -6.59 -22.06
C ASP A 167 7.11 -7.21 -22.84
N MET A 168 7.78 -8.20 -22.25
CA MET A 168 8.90 -8.91 -22.85
C MET A 168 9.07 -10.29 -22.21
N ASP A 169 9.74 -11.19 -22.92
CA ASP A 169 10.11 -12.50 -22.38
C ASP A 169 10.93 -12.34 -21.11
N ASN A 170 10.61 -13.15 -20.09
CA ASN A 170 11.23 -13.06 -18.78
C ASN A 170 11.66 -14.45 -18.31
N SER A 171 12.96 -14.61 -18.06
CA SER A 171 13.54 -15.82 -17.50
C SER A 171 13.33 -15.87 -15.99
N VAL A 172 12.78 -16.97 -15.48
CA VAL A 172 12.51 -17.18 -14.06
C VAL A 172 13.14 -18.46 -13.57
N THR A 173 14.00 -18.35 -12.57
CA THR A 173 14.63 -19.47 -11.88
C THR A 173 13.90 -19.80 -10.58
N ILE A 174 13.48 -21.05 -10.45
CA ILE A 174 12.76 -21.60 -9.31
C ILE A 174 13.73 -22.45 -8.50
N LYS A 175 14.09 -21.99 -7.30
CA LYS A 175 14.97 -22.71 -6.40
C LYS A 175 14.18 -23.63 -5.47
N ARG A 176 14.49 -24.91 -5.53
CA ARG A 176 13.95 -26.00 -4.70
C ARG A 176 15.03 -26.53 -3.78
N VAL A 177 14.66 -26.80 -2.53
CA VAL A 177 15.54 -27.44 -1.55
C VAL A 177 14.81 -28.66 -0.99
N ASP A 178 15.44 -29.83 -1.09
CA ASP A 178 14.89 -31.07 -0.56
C ASP A 178 15.07 -31.20 0.96
N GLU A 179 14.52 -32.26 1.56
CA GLU A 179 14.64 -32.51 3.01
C GLU A 179 16.08 -32.79 3.46
N ARG A 180 16.99 -33.11 2.52
CA ARG A 180 18.42 -33.33 2.78
C ARG A 180 19.25 -32.05 2.63
N GLY A 181 18.60 -30.92 2.31
CA GLY A 181 19.26 -29.64 2.09
C GLY A 181 19.91 -29.49 0.71
N GLN A 182 19.69 -30.44 -0.21
CA GLN A 182 20.19 -30.34 -1.58
C GLN A 182 19.34 -29.34 -2.37
N SER A 183 20.02 -28.41 -3.03
CA SER A 183 19.39 -27.39 -3.86
C SER A 183 19.32 -27.83 -5.32
N GLN A 184 18.15 -27.67 -5.93
CA GLN A 184 17.91 -27.80 -7.37
C GLN A 184 17.31 -26.49 -7.88
N GLU A 185 17.73 -26.07 -9.07
CA GLU A 185 17.19 -24.89 -9.73
C GLU A 185 16.62 -25.29 -11.09
N ASP A 186 15.38 -24.88 -11.36
CA ASP A 186 14.73 -25.09 -12.64
C ASP A 186 14.38 -23.71 -13.22
N THR A 187 14.80 -23.45 -14.47
CA THR A 187 14.53 -22.18 -15.16
C THR A 187 13.40 -22.36 -16.17
N ILE A 188 12.49 -21.39 -16.19
CA ILE A 188 11.39 -21.29 -17.14
C ILE A 188 11.46 -19.96 -17.89
N MET A 189 10.95 -19.94 -19.11
CA MET A 189 10.71 -18.71 -19.87
C MET A 189 9.23 -18.37 -19.81
N LEU A 190 8.91 -17.12 -19.45
CA LEU A 190 7.55 -16.59 -19.48
C LEU A 190 7.42 -15.59 -20.62
N ASP A 191 6.44 -15.81 -21.50
CA ASP A 191 6.05 -14.81 -22.50
C ASP A 191 5.49 -13.53 -21.81
N PRO A 192 5.38 -12.40 -22.52
CA PRO A 192 4.80 -11.18 -21.99
C PRO A 192 3.44 -11.40 -21.35
N TYR A 193 3.29 -10.96 -20.10
CA TYR A 193 2.06 -11.06 -19.31
C TYR A 193 1.47 -12.47 -19.10
N ASN A 194 2.19 -13.53 -19.44
CA ASN A 194 1.76 -14.91 -19.19
C ASN A 194 2.06 -15.33 -17.75
N LEU A 195 1.34 -16.35 -17.28
CA LEU A 195 1.55 -16.98 -15.99
C LEU A 195 2.08 -18.40 -16.14
N TYR A 196 2.84 -18.85 -15.15
CA TYR A 196 3.18 -20.26 -14.96
C TYR A 196 2.77 -20.70 -13.56
N GLN A 197 1.98 -21.77 -13.49
CA GLN A 197 1.46 -22.31 -12.25
C GLN A 197 2.15 -23.63 -11.89
N ILE A 198 2.63 -23.74 -10.65
CA ILE A 198 3.25 -24.98 -10.12
C ILE A 198 2.58 -25.45 -8.83
N GLN A 199 2.65 -26.75 -8.61
CA GLN A 199 2.37 -27.35 -7.32
C GLN A 199 3.57 -27.15 -6.38
N ILE A 200 3.30 -26.81 -5.11
CA ILE A 200 4.33 -26.74 -4.07
C ILE A 200 4.03 -27.72 -2.92
N ASN A 201 5.09 -28.32 -2.38
CA ASN A 201 5.04 -29.29 -1.27
C ASN A 201 6.00 -28.90 -0.13
N GLY A 202 6.37 -27.62 -0.06
CA GLY A 202 7.36 -27.09 0.88
C GLY A 202 8.82 -27.15 0.39
N SER A 203 9.11 -27.70 -0.80
CA SER A 203 10.47 -27.69 -1.36
C SER A 203 10.86 -26.38 -2.02
N VAL A 204 9.92 -25.64 -2.61
CA VAL A 204 10.21 -24.35 -3.27
C VAL A 204 10.57 -23.32 -2.19
N ARG A 205 11.73 -22.69 -2.35
CA ARG A 205 12.28 -21.72 -1.39
C ARG A 205 12.32 -20.30 -1.94
N GLN A 206 12.66 -20.16 -3.21
CA GLN A 206 12.90 -18.84 -3.79
C GLN A 206 12.52 -18.82 -5.26
N ILE A 207 11.98 -17.68 -5.70
CA ILE A 207 11.78 -17.33 -7.10
C ILE A 207 12.73 -16.18 -7.42
N ASN A 208 13.50 -16.31 -8.49
CA ASN A 208 14.40 -15.26 -8.99
C ASN A 208 14.12 -15.04 -10.48
N ALA A 209 13.70 -13.84 -10.84
CA ALA A 209 13.35 -13.46 -12.21
C ALA A 209 14.31 -12.39 -12.75
N GLU A 210 14.53 -12.36 -14.06
CA GLU A 210 15.30 -11.31 -14.71
C GLU A 210 14.55 -9.97 -14.70
N GLU A 211 13.24 -10.00 -14.84
CA GLU A 211 12.35 -8.84 -14.75
C GLU A 211 11.20 -9.04 -13.75
N LYS A 212 10.44 -7.96 -13.48
CA LYS A 212 9.39 -7.97 -12.45
C LYS A 212 8.35 -9.06 -12.71
N VAL A 213 7.98 -9.77 -11.65
CA VAL A 213 6.91 -10.78 -11.66
C VAL A 213 5.95 -10.55 -10.49
N ALA A 214 4.70 -10.98 -10.62
CA ALA A 214 3.80 -11.16 -9.48
C ALA A 214 3.79 -12.63 -9.07
N VAL A 215 3.89 -12.89 -7.75
CA VAL A 215 3.88 -14.26 -7.22
C VAL A 215 2.70 -14.44 -6.28
N ILE A 216 1.78 -15.34 -6.62
CA ILE A 216 0.57 -15.61 -5.84
C ILE A 216 0.65 -17.02 -5.27
N LEU A 217 0.62 -17.12 -3.95
CA LEU A 217 0.45 -18.36 -3.22
C LEU A 217 -1.05 -18.62 -3.02
N THR A 218 -1.52 -19.81 -3.35
CA THR A 218 -2.94 -20.13 -3.26
C THR A 218 -3.21 -21.59 -2.92
N HIS A 219 -4.38 -21.84 -2.34
CA HIS A 219 -4.90 -23.17 -2.08
C HIS A 219 -6.42 -23.16 -2.25
N PRO A 220 -6.99 -24.06 -3.05
CA PRO A 220 -8.43 -24.04 -3.35
C PRO A 220 -9.29 -24.41 -2.14
N CYS A 221 -8.73 -25.05 -1.11
CA CYS A 221 -9.47 -25.54 0.06
C CYS A 221 -8.65 -25.69 1.37
N PHE A 222 -8.45 -24.61 2.12
CA PHE A 222 -7.56 -24.59 3.29
C PHE A 222 -8.33 -24.52 4.62
N ASP A 223 -9.24 -25.45 4.95
CA ASP A 223 -10.08 -25.31 6.16
C ASP A 223 -10.59 -26.68 6.70
N SER A 224 -11.33 -27.42 5.89
CA SER A 224 -11.74 -28.82 6.06
C SER A 224 -12.35 -29.24 7.42
N LYS A 225 -12.79 -28.31 8.29
CA LYS A 225 -13.67 -28.67 9.41
C LYS A 225 -15.11 -28.81 8.90
N ASN A 226 -15.79 -29.93 9.21
CA ASN A 226 -17.21 -30.15 8.87
C ASN A 226 -17.54 -30.01 7.36
N CYS A 227 -16.67 -30.47 6.46
CA CYS A 227 -16.81 -30.27 5.01
C CYS A 227 -16.85 -28.79 4.59
N SER A 228 -16.37 -27.86 5.43
CA SER A 228 -16.10 -26.48 5.02
C SER A 228 -14.85 -26.41 4.16
N CYS A 229 -14.84 -25.46 3.24
CA CYS A 229 -13.78 -25.32 2.28
C CYS A 229 -13.69 -23.87 1.83
N ASN A 230 -12.67 -23.20 2.36
CA ASN A 230 -12.35 -21.81 2.06
C ASN A 230 -11.06 -21.79 1.26
N MET A 231 -11.07 -21.09 0.13
CA MET A 231 -9.83 -20.85 -0.60
C MET A 231 -8.93 -19.88 0.18
N VAL A 232 -7.62 -20.03 0.00
CA VAL A 232 -6.65 -19.00 0.41
C VAL A 232 -5.86 -18.54 -0.81
N LEU A 233 -5.55 -17.25 -0.84
CA LEU A 233 -4.86 -16.52 -1.88
C LEU A 233 -4.10 -15.41 -1.16
N ASN A 234 -2.78 -15.47 -1.27
CA ASN A 234 -1.86 -14.52 -0.69
C ASN A 234 -0.85 -14.12 -1.77
N GLN A 235 -0.86 -12.85 -2.17
CA GLN A 235 0.16 -12.33 -3.07
C GLN A 235 1.43 -12.05 -2.27
N LEU A 236 2.50 -12.79 -2.58
CA LEU A 236 3.77 -12.64 -1.89
C LEU A 236 4.37 -11.26 -2.20
N GLN A 237 5.04 -10.68 -1.21
CA GLN A 237 5.80 -9.45 -1.36
C GLN A 237 7.24 -9.79 -1.77
N PRO A 238 7.89 -8.95 -2.61
CA PRO A 238 9.27 -9.19 -3.00
C PRO A 238 10.19 -9.11 -1.79
N TYR A 239 11.27 -9.87 -1.87
CA TYR A 239 12.30 -9.90 -0.84
C TYR A 239 13.08 -8.58 -0.82
N VAL A 240 13.33 -8.07 0.39
CA VAL A 240 14.17 -6.89 0.60
C VAL A 240 15.17 -7.19 1.71
N SER A 241 16.46 -7.11 1.36
CA SER A 241 17.55 -7.26 2.33
C SER A 241 17.67 -6.01 3.17
N ASN A 242 17.39 -6.14 4.47
CA ASN A 242 17.53 -5.06 5.42
C ASN A 242 17.82 -5.60 6.83
N ASN A 243 18.85 -5.04 7.46
CA ASN A 243 19.27 -5.39 8.82
C ASN A 243 18.50 -4.60 9.89
N ASN A 244 17.46 -3.87 9.52
CA ASN A 244 16.60 -3.18 10.47
C ASN A 244 15.72 -4.19 11.22
N GLU A 245 15.53 -3.95 12.51
CA GLU A 245 14.59 -4.71 13.32
C GLU A 245 13.15 -4.44 12.88
N ASP A 246 12.33 -5.48 12.82
CA ASP A 246 10.90 -5.37 12.58
C ASP A 246 10.11 -5.73 13.84
N ARG A 247 8.96 -5.06 14.00
CA ARG A 247 8.04 -5.26 15.13
C ARG A 247 6.63 -5.41 14.58
N PHE A 248 5.92 -6.42 15.04
CA PHE A 248 4.59 -6.79 14.57
C PHE A 248 3.63 -6.84 15.74
N LEU A 249 2.50 -6.15 15.60
CA LEU A 249 1.40 -6.27 16.56
C LEU A 249 0.49 -7.42 16.12
N MET A 250 0.25 -8.35 17.04
CA MET A 250 -0.52 -9.55 16.79
C MET A 250 -2.02 -9.23 16.84
N PRO A 251 -2.79 -9.42 15.74
CA PRO A 251 -4.22 -9.15 15.75
C PRO A 251 -4.96 -10.16 16.64
N PRO A 252 -5.73 -9.70 17.64
CA PRO A 252 -6.29 -10.57 18.68
C PRO A 252 -7.51 -11.41 18.25
N PHE A 253 -8.09 -11.14 17.07
CA PHE A 253 -9.19 -11.96 16.53
C PHE A 253 -8.71 -13.27 15.91
N VAL A 254 -7.41 -13.42 15.65
CA VAL A 254 -6.85 -14.62 15.03
C VAL A 254 -6.36 -15.56 16.13
N ARG A 255 -7.05 -16.69 16.31
CA ARG A 255 -6.49 -17.85 17.03
C ARG A 255 -5.45 -18.52 16.13
N ALA A 256 -4.31 -17.86 15.97
CA ALA A 256 -3.25 -18.35 15.11
C ALA A 256 -2.80 -19.73 15.57
N VAL A 257 -2.62 -20.64 14.61
CA VAL A 257 -2.13 -21.99 14.90
C VAL A 257 -0.66 -22.10 14.56
N GLN A 258 -0.17 -21.33 13.59
CA GLN A 258 1.24 -21.31 13.22
C GLN A 258 1.70 -19.92 12.76
N LEU A 259 2.99 -19.66 12.95
CA LEU A 259 3.68 -18.48 12.46
C LEU A 259 4.70 -18.90 11.40
N LEU A 260 4.69 -18.18 10.30
CA LEU A 260 5.55 -18.46 9.16
C LEU A 260 6.33 -17.20 8.83
N ALA A 261 7.64 -17.32 8.79
CA ALA A 261 8.54 -16.22 8.49
C ALA A 261 9.32 -16.52 7.21
N THR A 262 9.41 -15.55 6.31
CA THR A 262 10.23 -15.64 5.10
C THR A 262 11.27 -14.52 5.05
N THR A 263 12.52 -14.90 4.82
CA THR A 263 13.73 -14.08 4.74
C THR A 263 14.78 -14.77 3.85
N ASP A 264 16.04 -14.37 3.83
CA ASP A 264 17.15 -15.12 3.22
C ASP A 264 18.34 -15.30 4.19
N GLN A 265 18.23 -14.71 5.39
CA GLN A 265 19.27 -14.66 6.40
C GLN A 265 18.77 -15.23 7.73
N PRO A 266 19.66 -15.84 8.53
CA PRO A 266 19.34 -16.23 9.89
C PRO A 266 18.89 -15.03 10.73
N PHE A 267 17.89 -15.22 11.58
CA PHE A 267 17.34 -14.16 12.41
C PHE A 267 16.84 -14.68 13.75
N GLN A 268 16.70 -13.78 14.72
CA GLN A 268 16.02 -14.09 15.97
C GLN A 268 14.58 -13.59 15.93
N VAL A 269 13.67 -14.39 16.47
CA VAL A 269 12.28 -14.02 16.75
C VAL A 269 12.09 -13.92 18.25
N CYS A 270 11.41 -12.85 18.69
CA CYS A 270 11.13 -12.58 20.10
C CYS A 270 9.67 -12.32 20.38
N ARG A 271 9.16 -12.92 21.46
CA ARG A 271 7.88 -12.53 22.08
C ARG A 271 8.09 -11.25 22.88
N GLY A 272 7.49 -10.16 22.45
CA GLY A 272 7.70 -8.83 23.03
C GLY A 272 8.94 -8.15 22.47
N TYR A 273 9.59 -7.32 23.29
CA TYR A 273 10.81 -6.60 22.91
C TYR A 273 12.05 -7.50 22.96
N LEU A 274 12.97 -7.29 22.01
CA LEU A 274 14.24 -8.04 21.92
C LEU A 274 15.06 -8.04 23.22
N THR A 275 14.92 -7.02 24.07
CA THR A 275 15.67 -6.89 25.33
C THR A 275 15.08 -7.66 26.52
N LYS A 276 13.82 -8.12 26.44
CA LYS A 276 13.09 -8.74 27.57
C LYS A 276 12.35 -10.05 27.19
N CYS A 277 12.67 -10.63 26.03
CA CYS A 277 11.92 -11.74 25.43
C CYS A 277 12.55 -13.12 25.65
N THR A 278 11.73 -14.16 25.45
CA THR A 278 12.22 -15.48 25.05
C THR A 278 12.46 -15.46 23.54
N SER A 279 13.71 -15.64 23.12
CA SER A 279 14.11 -15.61 21.72
C SER A 279 14.25 -17.01 21.13
N VAL A 280 14.00 -17.14 19.83
CA VAL A 280 14.35 -18.33 19.04
C VAL A 280 15.11 -17.93 17.80
N TRP A 281 16.23 -18.62 17.59
CA TRP A 281 17.04 -18.49 16.38
C TRP A 281 16.46 -19.32 15.25
N VAL A 282 16.23 -18.67 14.12
CA VAL A 282 15.71 -19.27 12.90
C VAL A 282 16.84 -19.25 11.87
N GLN A 283 17.31 -20.43 11.48
CA GLN A 283 18.46 -20.59 10.59
C GLN A 283 18.07 -20.46 9.11
N SER A 284 16.85 -20.86 8.75
CA SER A 284 16.40 -20.86 7.36
C SER A 284 14.99 -20.30 7.21
N SER A 285 14.77 -19.61 6.10
CA SER A 285 13.66 -18.70 5.80
C SER A 285 12.31 -19.34 5.48
N SER A 286 12.09 -20.54 5.96
CA SER A 286 10.93 -21.30 5.53
C SER A 286 10.36 -22.18 6.62
N ASP A 287 10.99 -22.23 7.79
CA ASP A 287 10.52 -23.09 8.85
C ASP A 287 9.21 -22.55 9.42
N ILE A 288 8.23 -23.45 9.49
CA ILE A 288 7.05 -23.27 10.32
C ILE A 288 7.59 -23.16 11.73
N LEU A 289 7.55 -21.96 12.33
CA LEU A 289 7.85 -21.84 13.74
C LEU A 289 6.67 -22.50 14.44
N PRO A 290 6.82 -23.70 15.05
CA PRO A 290 5.80 -24.15 15.97
C PRO A 290 5.63 -22.99 16.93
N LEU A 291 4.39 -22.56 17.14
CA LEU A 291 4.05 -21.62 18.20
C LEU A 291 4.89 -22.06 19.41
N LEU A 292 5.92 -21.27 19.75
CA LEU A 292 6.88 -21.59 20.81
C LEU A 292 6.08 -22.23 21.94
N PRO A 293 6.48 -23.35 22.55
CA PRO A 293 5.60 -24.29 23.26
C PRO A 293 4.67 -23.73 24.36
N ASN A 294 4.67 -22.41 24.62
CA ASN A 294 3.82 -21.62 25.51
C ASN A 294 3.13 -20.39 24.84
N PHE A 295 2.76 -20.46 23.55
CA PHE A 295 1.98 -19.44 22.82
C PHE A 295 0.49 -19.47 23.22
N GLU A 296 0.21 -19.31 24.51
CA GLU A 296 -1.13 -19.01 25.02
C GLU A 296 -1.55 -17.57 24.60
N ASN A 297 -2.86 -17.31 24.53
CA ASN A 297 -3.59 -16.18 23.91
C ASN A 297 -3.23 -14.72 24.35
N SER A 298 -2.03 -14.45 24.86
CA SER A 298 -1.63 -13.18 25.49
C SER A 298 -0.40 -12.51 24.84
N ILE A 299 -0.15 -12.75 23.55
CA ILE A 299 0.94 -12.10 22.82
C ILE A 299 0.38 -10.95 21.99
N SER A 300 0.79 -9.74 22.33
CA SER A 300 0.46 -8.53 21.59
C SER A 300 1.55 -8.11 20.59
N LEU A 301 2.80 -8.55 20.79
CA LEU A 301 3.97 -8.05 20.07
C LEU A 301 4.97 -9.17 19.74
N ILE A 302 5.44 -9.18 18.48
CA ILE A 302 6.53 -10.02 18.00
C ILE A 302 7.63 -9.10 17.44
N SER A 303 8.89 -9.35 17.77
CA SER A 303 10.03 -8.60 17.24
C SER A 303 11.01 -9.52 16.52
N THR A 304 11.66 -9.01 15.47
CA THR A 304 12.70 -9.72 14.72
C THR A 304 13.95 -8.87 14.54
N THR A 305 15.12 -9.49 14.53
CA THR A 305 16.42 -8.78 14.42
C THR A 305 16.71 -8.23 13.02
N ILE A 306 15.96 -8.68 12.02
CA ILE A 306 16.03 -8.21 10.63
C ILE A 306 14.60 -8.05 10.10
N GLN A 307 14.48 -7.43 8.93
CA GLN A 307 13.21 -7.30 8.23
C GLN A 307 12.77 -8.67 7.70
N VAL A 308 11.56 -9.09 8.06
CA VAL A 308 10.99 -10.37 7.61
C VAL A 308 9.56 -10.20 7.14
N SER A 309 9.08 -11.08 6.27
CA SER A 309 7.63 -11.21 6.07
C SER A 309 7.09 -12.24 7.04
N LEU A 310 6.15 -11.83 7.89
CA LEU A 310 5.54 -12.67 8.92
C LEU A 310 4.08 -12.95 8.58
N ARG A 311 3.69 -14.22 8.61
CA ARG A 311 2.34 -14.68 8.26
C ARG A 311 1.74 -15.52 9.36
N LEU A 312 0.49 -15.23 9.70
CA LEU A 312 -0.33 -16.07 10.55
C LEU A 312 -1.08 -17.08 9.72
N ILE A 313 -1.01 -18.33 10.16
CA ILE A 313 -1.68 -19.45 9.52
C ILE A 313 -2.70 -20.02 10.52
N SER A 314 -3.95 -20.11 10.07
CA SER A 314 -5.07 -20.76 10.77
C SER A 314 -5.94 -21.49 9.75
N PRO A 315 -6.78 -22.46 10.15
CA PRO A 315 -7.78 -23.01 9.26
C PRO A 315 -8.60 -21.89 8.58
N GLY A 316 -8.52 -21.82 7.25
CA GLY A 316 -9.21 -20.87 6.39
C GLY A 316 -8.49 -19.54 6.17
N LEU A 317 -7.31 -19.32 6.75
CA LEU A 317 -6.68 -18.01 6.79
C LEU A 317 -5.15 -18.07 6.65
N ILE A 318 -4.63 -17.27 5.72
CA ILE A 318 -3.23 -16.85 5.66
C ILE A 318 -3.23 -15.31 5.73
N LEU A 319 -2.80 -14.76 6.87
CA LEU A 319 -2.80 -13.32 7.11
C LEU A 319 -1.35 -12.81 7.18
N ASP A 320 -0.98 -11.92 6.27
CA ASP A 320 0.28 -11.17 6.37
C ASP A 320 0.17 -10.17 7.53
N LEU A 321 1.14 -10.18 8.44
CA LEU A 321 1.24 -9.18 9.48
C LEU A 321 1.92 -7.92 8.94
N ILE A 322 1.35 -6.77 9.29
CA ILE A 322 1.88 -5.46 8.96
C ILE A 322 2.92 -5.08 10.04
N PRO A 323 4.20 -4.87 9.70
CA PRO A 323 5.15 -4.29 10.63
C PRO A 323 4.71 -2.89 11.08
N ILE A 324 5.01 -2.50 12.32
CA ILE A 324 4.69 -1.16 12.86
C ILE A 324 5.33 -0.05 11.99
N SER A 325 6.54 -0.29 11.47
CA SER A 325 7.26 0.62 10.56
C SER A 325 6.48 0.91 9.27
N LYS A 326 5.53 0.03 8.94
CA LYS A 326 4.73 -0.02 7.73
C LYS A 326 3.25 0.36 7.95
N PHE A 327 2.90 0.81 9.15
CA PHE A 327 1.60 1.45 9.40
C PHE A 327 1.45 2.71 8.56
N ALA A 328 0.21 3.11 8.27
CA ALA A 328 -0.09 4.20 7.34
C ALA A 328 -1.08 5.22 7.93
N GLY A 329 -1.13 6.40 7.33
CA GLY A 329 -2.02 7.48 7.75
C GLY A 329 -3.46 7.31 7.27
N CYS A 330 -3.65 6.72 6.07
CA CYS A 330 -4.97 6.40 5.53
C CYS A 330 -5.05 5.03 4.86
N TYR A 331 -6.14 4.33 5.18
CA TYR A 331 -6.58 3.09 4.57
C TYR A 331 -7.96 3.22 3.92
N LEU A 332 -8.16 2.44 2.87
CA LEU A 332 -9.44 2.16 2.24
C LEU A 332 -9.85 0.73 2.61
N VAL A 333 -11.09 0.58 3.08
CA VAL A 333 -11.69 -0.71 3.39
C VAL A 333 -12.92 -0.90 2.53
N ASP A 334 -13.03 -2.04 1.86
CA ASP A 334 -14.16 -2.36 0.98
C ASP A 334 -14.68 -3.76 1.26
N PHE A 335 -15.75 -3.82 2.04
CA PHE A 335 -16.34 -5.07 2.50
C PHE A 335 -17.34 -5.64 1.52
N ASN A 336 -17.43 -6.97 1.48
CA ASN A 336 -18.41 -7.68 0.65
C ASN A 336 -19.65 -8.15 1.44
N SER A 337 -19.65 -7.99 2.77
CA SER A 337 -20.73 -8.43 3.66
C SER A 337 -21.02 -7.40 4.74
N SER A 338 -22.27 -7.31 5.18
CA SER A 338 -22.69 -6.43 6.28
C SER A 338 -22.22 -6.88 7.66
N ARG A 339 -21.64 -8.08 7.77
CA ARG A 339 -21.04 -8.61 9.00
C ARG A 339 -19.52 -8.42 9.05
N SER A 340 -18.94 -7.83 8.01
CA SER A 340 -17.50 -7.53 7.96
C SER A 340 -17.16 -6.27 8.75
N GLY A 341 -15.90 -6.12 9.09
CA GLY A 341 -15.39 -4.96 9.78
C GLY A 341 -13.90 -4.79 9.60
N ALA A 342 -13.38 -3.65 10.05
CA ALA A 342 -11.96 -3.39 10.13
C ALA A 342 -11.48 -3.61 11.56
N LEU A 343 -10.42 -4.41 11.74
CA LEU A 343 -9.63 -4.30 12.95
C LEU A 343 -8.65 -3.15 12.78
N VAL A 344 -8.76 -2.15 13.65
CA VAL A 344 -7.89 -0.96 13.67
C VAL A 344 -6.97 -1.05 14.87
N ILE A 345 -5.68 -0.80 14.67
CA ILE A 345 -4.64 -0.71 15.69
C ILE A 345 -4.08 0.70 15.69
N ALA A 346 -4.11 1.38 16.82
CA ALA A 346 -3.61 2.73 16.99
C ALA A 346 -2.85 2.88 18.31
N ASN A 347 -2.02 3.91 18.43
CA ASN A 347 -1.41 4.24 19.72
C ASN A 347 -2.52 4.58 20.72
N THR A 348 -2.45 4.00 21.92
CA THR A 348 -3.47 4.14 22.96
C THR A 348 -3.71 5.61 23.31
N SER A 349 -2.66 6.43 23.29
CA SER A 349 -2.74 7.87 23.61
C SER A 349 -3.48 8.72 22.57
N SER A 350 -3.73 8.20 21.37
CA SER A 350 -4.37 8.93 20.28
C SER A 350 -5.46 8.11 19.56
N ALA A 351 -5.91 7.01 20.14
CA ALA A 351 -6.86 6.09 19.53
C ALA A 351 -8.25 6.74 19.26
N ASP A 352 -8.62 7.73 20.07
CA ASP A 352 -9.83 8.55 19.93
C ASP A 352 -9.80 9.49 18.70
N ALA A 353 -8.60 9.79 18.18
CA ALA A 353 -8.41 10.62 17.00
C ALA A 353 -8.66 9.85 15.68
N VAL A 354 -8.78 8.51 15.72
CA VAL A 354 -9.10 7.72 14.53
C VAL A 354 -10.44 8.16 13.95
N ARG A 355 -10.49 8.30 12.62
CA ARG A 355 -11.65 8.72 11.85
C ARG A 355 -12.05 7.62 10.87
N MET A 356 -13.36 7.52 10.64
CA MET A 356 -13.92 6.75 9.55
C MET A 356 -14.68 7.71 8.63
N ASN A 357 -14.32 7.72 7.35
CA ASN A 357 -14.75 8.77 6.42
C ASN A 357 -14.44 10.15 7.02
N ASN A 358 -15.38 11.10 6.98
CA ASN A 358 -15.18 12.43 7.57
C ASN A 358 -15.67 12.56 9.01
N GLN A 359 -15.85 11.45 9.73
CA GLN A 359 -16.44 11.43 11.08
C GLN A 359 -15.55 10.70 12.09
N PRO A 360 -15.62 11.06 13.39
CA PRO A 360 -15.08 10.24 14.47
C PRO A 360 -15.68 8.83 14.45
N LEU A 361 -14.93 7.85 14.97
CA LEU A 361 -15.51 6.53 15.21
C LEU A 361 -16.72 6.64 16.16
N PRO A 362 -17.79 5.84 15.96
CA PRO A 362 -18.94 5.86 16.85
C PRO A 362 -18.57 5.60 18.31
N PRO A 363 -19.24 6.24 19.29
CA PRO A 363 -18.87 6.17 20.70
C PRO A 363 -19.05 4.77 21.32
N TYR A 364 -19.81 3.87 20.68
CA TYR A 364 -19.97 2.49 21.13
C TYR A 364 -18.77 1.59 20.80
N ILE A 365 -17.86 2.04 19.92
CA ILE A 365 -16.65 1.28 19.57
C ILE A 365 -15.73 1.25 20.79
N LYS A 366 -15.47 0.04 21.28
CA LYS A 366 -14.61 -0.19 22.44
C LYS A 366 -13.18 -0.48 22.00
N TRP A 367 -12.26 0.37 22.45
CA TRP A 367 -10.82 0.13 22.34
C TRP A 367 -10.35 -0.80 23.45
N ASN A 368 -9.55 -1.79 23.08
CA ASN A 368 -8.96 -2.76 24.00
C ASN A 368 -7.45 -2.59 23.98
N PHE A 369 -6.85 -2.49 25.16
CA PHE A 369 -5.41 -2.35 25.30
C PHE A 369 -4.68 -3.61 24.82
N MET A 370 -3.54 -3.44 24.14
CA MET A 370 -2.68 -4.55 23.76
C MET A 370 -1.55 -4.70 24.78
N ASP A 371 -1.69 -5.69 25.68
CA ASP A 371 -0.79 -5.92 26.81
C ASP A 371 0.69 -5.90 26.41
N GLY A 372 1.50 -5.15 27.16
CA GLY A 372 2.94 -5.02 26.92
C GLY A 372 3.33 -4.11 25.77
N THR A 373 2.39 -3.33 25.22
CA THR A 373 2.64 -2.38 24.13
C THR A 373 2.01 -1.01 24.43
N GLU A 374 2.33 0.00 23.62
CA GLU A 374 1.67 1.32 23.66
C GLU A 374 0.38 1.37 22.81
N TYR A 375 -0.02 0.26 22.19
CA TYR A 375 -1.11 0.21 21.22
C TYR A 375 -2.40 -0.33 21.83
N SER A 376 -3.50 0.06 21.21
CA SER A 376 -4.83 -0.46 21.45
C SER A 376 -5.45 -0.87 20.12
N TRP A 377 -6.45 -1.74 20.18
CA TRP A 377 -7.18 -2.18 19.00
C TRP A 377 -8.69 -2.05 19.18
N ALA A 378 -9.41 -1.87 18.09
CA ALA A 378 -10.85 -1.86 18.05
C ALA A 378 -11.36 -2.56 16.78
N LEU A 379 -12.52 -3.21 16.88
CA LEU A 379 -13.24 -3.72 15.72
C LEU A 379 -14.28 -2.67 15.30
N VAL A 380 -14.12 -2.14 14.09
CA VAL A 380 -15.01 -1.16 13.48
C VAL A 380 -15.86 -1.87 12.45
N GLU A 381 -17.13 -2.10 12.75
CA GLU A 381 -18.06 -2.71 11.81
C GLU A 381 -18.28 -1.78 10.61
N GLY A 382 -18.28 -2.36 9.41
CA GLY A 382 -18.46 -1.61 8.17
C GLY A 382 -19.27 -2.42 7.16
N GLY A 383 -20.40 -1.86 6.71
CA GLY A 383 -21.28 -2.54 5.76
C GLY A 383 -20.99 -2.24 4.28
N ARG A 384 -20.07 -1.33 3.97
CA ARG A 384 -19.74 -0.82 2.63
C ARG A 384 -18.30 -0.29 2.57
N ILE A 385 -17.88 0.22 1.41
CA ILE A 385 -16.62 0.94 1.27
C ILE A 385 -16.55 2.15 2.21
N SER A 386 -15.40 2.36 2.85
CA SER A 386 -15.13 3.48 3.74
C SER A 386 -13.63 3.73 3.85
N THR A 387 -13.23 4.92 4.31
CA THR A 387 -11.84 5.21 4.68
C THR A 387 -11.66 5.10 6.19
N ILE A 388 -10.49 4.65 6.63
CA ILE A 388 -10.06 4.69 8.03
C ILE A 388 -8.71 5.37 8.08
N TRP A 389 -8.61 6.47 8.81
CA TRP A 389 -7.42 7.30 8.84
C TRP A 389 -7.22 7.96 10.20
N HIS A 390 -6.03 8.51 10.41
CA HIS A 390 -5.67 9.21 11.63
C HIS A 390 -4.97 10.54 11.29
N PRO A 391 -5.31 11.64 11.98
CA PRO A 391 -4.80 12.99 11.63
C PRO A 391 -3.30 13.23 11.87
N PHE A 392 -2.69 12.54 12.84
CA PHE A 392 -1.33 12.83 13.30
C PHE A 392 -0.42 11.61 13.46
N ALA A 393 -0.96 10.39 13.41
CA ALA A 393 -0.21 9.16 13.66
C ALA A 393 -0.50 8.12 12.59
N ARG A 394 0.40 7.15 12.45
CA ARG A 394 0.20 5.98 11.58
C ARG A 394 -0.52 4.88 12.35
N ILE A 395 -1.46 4.21 11.70
CA ILE A 395 -2.28 3.14 12.26
C ILE A 395 -2.12 1.86 11.44
N GLY A 396 -2.48 0.72 12.02
CA GLY A 396 -2.57 -0.55 11.31
C GLY A 396 -4.03 -0.89 11.10
N VAL A 397 -4.41 -1.27 9.88
CA VAL A 397 -5.80 -1.65 9.57
C VAL A 397 -5.83 -2.98 8.83
N TYR A 398 -6.59 -3.92 9.38
CA TYR A 398 -6.89 -5.20 8.76
C TYR A 398 -8.37 -5.24 8.38
N MET A 399 -8.67 -5.69 7.17
CA MET A 399 -10.03 -6.07 6.79
C MET A 399 -10.33 -7.44 7.35
N VAL A 400 -11.46 -7.58 8.03
CA VAL A 400 -11.93 -8.81 8.66
C VAL A 400 -13.32 -9.11 8.10
N GLU A 401 -13.47 -10.26 7.46
CA GLU A 401 -14.74 -10.65 6.85
C GLU A 401 -15.25 -11.93 7.53
N HIS A 402 -16.42 -11.81 8.15
CA HIS A 402 -17.11 -12.94 8.74
C HIS A 402 -17.87 -13.69 7.64
N LEU A 403 -17.42 -14.91 7.35
CA LEU A 403 -18.10 -15.81 6.43
C LEU A 403 -19.29 -16.49 7.15
N GLU A 404 -20.19 -17.12 6.40
CA GLU A 404 -21.30 -17.88 7.02
C GLU A 404 -20.82 -19.10 7.83
N SER A 405 -19.58 -19.55 7.59
CA SER A 405 -18.86 -20.49 8.46
C SER A 405 -18.30 -19.77 9.71
N ILE A 406 -18.03 -20.51 10.79
CA ILE A 406 -17.36 -19.98 12.02
C ILE A 406 -15.97 -19.34 11.72
N ASN A 407 -15.44 -19.50 10.51
CA ASN A 407 -14.12 -19.01 10.13
C ASN A 407 -14.13 -17.56 9.67
N THR A 408 -13.11 -16.84 10.13
CA THR A 408 -12.87 -15.43 9.84
C THR A 408 -11.84 -15.32 8.72
N TYR A 409 -12.18 -14.57 7.69
CA TYR A 409 -11.22 -14.13 6.67
C TYR A 409 -10.55 -12.83 7.11
N GLY A 410 -9.29 -12.63 6.71
CA GLY A 410 -8.55 -11.43 7.04
C GLY A 410 -7.47 -11.09 6.02
N SER A 411 -7.32 -9.80 5.72
CA SER A 411 -6.20 -9.26 4.95
C SER A 411 -5.79 -7.89 5.49
N ALA A 412 -4.60 -7.41 5.15
CA ALA A 412 -4.30 -5.99 5.30
C ALA A 412 -5.28 -5.15 4.46
N ALA A 413 -5.71 -3.99 4.99
CA ALA A 413 -6.50 -3.04 4.24
C ALA A 413 -5.65 -2.32 3.19
N THR A 414 -6.29 -1.75 2.17
CA THR A 414 -5.62 -1.02 1.10
C THR A 414 -5.06 0.30 1.63
N VAL A 415 -3.75 0.51 1.58
CA VAL A 415 -3.12 1.78 1.95
C VAL A 415 -3.35 2.80 0.84
N ILE A 416 -3.93 3.94 1.19
CA ILE A 416 -4.06 5.11 0.32
C ILE A 416 -2.89 6.05 0.52
N ASN A 417 -2.43 6.25 1.76
CA ASN A 417 -1.28 7.11 2.02
C ASN A 417 -0.60 6.77 3.34
N THR A 418 0.73 6.73 3.31
CA THR A 418 1.56 6.46 4.47
C THR A 418 1.59 7.61 5.47
N ASP A 419 1.43 8.84 4.99
CA ASP A 419 1.54 10.02 5.84
C ASP A 419 0.16 10.46 6.33
N PRO A 420 -0.02 10.66 7.65
CA PRO A 420 -1.25 11.20 8.20
C PRO A 420 -1.42 12.67 7.80
N ASP A 421 -2.66 13.10 7.70
CA ASP A 421 -3.02 14.49 7.40
C ASP A 421 -4.23 14.87 8.24
N ASP A 422 -4.20 16.06 8.83
CA ASP A 422 -5.19 16.51 9.80
C ASP A 422 -6.56 16.81 9.19
N SER A 423 -6.61 16.95 7.87
CA SER A 423 -7.79 17.38 7.14
C SER A 423 -8.52 16.24 6.43
N GLY A 424 -7.96 15.02 6.39
CA GLY A 424 -8.64 13.87 5.80
C GLY A 424 -7.75 12.70 5.37
N CYS A 425 -8.37 11.72 4.70
CA CYS A 425 -7.65 10.67 3.99
C CYS A 425 -6.93 11.22 2.76
N LEU A 426 -5.66 11.60 2.92
CA LEU A 426 -4.88 12.28 1.88
C LEU A 426 -4.60 11.38 0.66
N VAL A 427 -5.08 11.74 -0.52
CA VAL A 427 -4.75 11.06 -1.79
C VAL A 427 -3.58 11.73 -2.49
N THR A 428 -3.56 13.05 -2.59
CA THR A 428 -2.44 13.76 -3.21
C THR A 428 -1.94 14.82 -2.26
N PRO A 429 -0.67 14.78 -1.83
CA PRO A 429 -0.13 15.84 -0.99
C PRO A 429 -0.16 17.15 -1.76
N GLY A 430 -0.55 18.24 -1.07
CA GLY A 430 -0.40 19.57 -1.65
C GLY A 430 1.07 19.84 -1.95
N MET A 431 1.38 20.59 -3.00
CA MET A 431 2.76 20.83 -3.41
C MET A 431 2.92 22.15 -4.14
N PHE A 432 4.09 22.75 -4.01
CA PHE A 432 4.47 23.91 -4.82
C PHE A 432 4.99 23.47 -6.18
N VAL A 433 4.53 24.14 -7.23
CA VAL A 433 4.93 23.88 -8.62
C VAL A 433 5.39 25.17 -9.28
N LEU A 434 6.30 25.04 -10.25
CA LEU A 434 6.80 26.17 -11.02
C LEU A 434 6.08 26.16 -12.35
N GLY A 435 5.49 27.28 -12.75
CA GLY A 435 4.88 27.39 -14.08
C GLY A 435 5.92 27.29 -15.19
N GLU A 436 5.45 26.99 -16.39
CA GLU A 436 6.31 26.68 -17.53
C GLU A 436 6.99 27.93 -18.06
N ASP A 437 6.20 29.00 -18.25
CA ASP A 437 6.64 30.24 -18.89
C ASP A 437 7.01 31.34 -17.92
N GLU A 438 7.96 32.19 -18.34
CA GLU A 438 8.25 33.43 -17.65
C GLU A 438 7.23 34.52 -17.97
N MET A 439 6.70 35.15 -16.94
CA MET A 439 5.69 36.19 -17.07
C MET A 439 5.84 37.25 -15.97
N ASN A 440 5.09 38.34 -16.10
CA ASN A 440 5.04 39.37 -15.06
C ASN A 440 4.22 38.87 -13.86
N TRP A 441 4.30 39.57 -12.73
CA TRP A 441 3.65 39.15 -11.48
C TRP A 441 2.12 39.03 -11.61
N PHE A 442 1.47 39.93 -12.36
CA PHE A 442 0.02 39.90 -12.54
C PHE A 442 -0.44 38.71 -13.37
N LYS A 443 0.27 38.40 -14.46
CA LYS A 443 0.05 37.20 -15.27
C LYS A 443 0.35 35.95 -14.48
N SER A 444 1.40 35.96 -13.64
CA SER A 444 1.74 34.85 -12.74
C SER A 444 0.60 34.49 -11.80
N ARG A 445 -0.01 35.49 -11.18
CA ARG A 445 -1.20 35.27 -10.34
C ARG A 445 -2.31 34.63 -11.16
N LYS A 446 -2.68 35.23 -12.31
CA LYS A 446 -3.74 34.69 -13.16
C LYS A 446 -3.45 33.25 -13.58
N TYR A 447 -2.23 32.96 -14.02
CA TYR A 447 -1.79 31.62 -14.38
C TYR A 447 -2.00 30.62 -13.24
N CYS A 448 -1.59 30.94 -12.02
CA CYS A 448 -1.78 30.05 -10.88
C CYS A 448 -3.25 29.85 -10.51
N MET A 449 -4.09 30.88 -10.63
CA MET A 449 -5.54 30.75 -10.39
C MET A 449 -6.21 29.90 -11.48
N ASP A 450 -5.72 29.95 -12.73
CA ASP A 450 -6.30 29.21 -13.85
C ASP A 450 -5.80 27.75 -13.93
N ASN A 451 -4.60 27.44 -13.40
CA ASN A 451 -3.91 26.15 -13.59
C ASN A 451 -3.51 25.42 -12.29
N ALA A 452 -3.77 26.02 -11.14
CA ALA A 452 -3.49 25.47 -9.82
C ALA A 452 -4.56 25.97 -8.83
N ASP A 453 -4.37 25.73 -7.54
CA ASP A 453 -5.34 26.16 -6.52
C ASP A 453 -4.96 27.54 -5.95
N LEU A 454 -3.67 27.83 -5.75
CA LEU A 454 -3.21 29.11 -5.18
C LEU A 454 -1.95 29.66 -5.84
N PHE A 455 -1.76 30.97 -5.78
CA PHE A 455 -0.47 31.61 -6.03
C PHE A 455 0.37 31.48 -4.76
N ALA A 456 1.67 31.18 -4.87
CA ALA A 456 2.44 30.73 -3.70
C ALA A 456 2.36 31.71 -2.53
N ARG A 457 1.79 31.23 -1.41
CA ARG A 457 1.68 31.96 -0.16
C ARG A 457 2.54 31.25 0.88
N LEU A 458 3.60 31.93 1.30
CA LEU A 458 4.60 31.37 2.22
C LEU A 458 4.48 32.09 3.55
N ASN A 459 3.39 31.85 4.28
CA ASN A 459 3.00 32.61 5.47
C ASN A 459 3.48 31.99 6.79
N ASN A 460 4.27 30.93 6.73
CA ASN A 460 4.89 30.29 7.89
C ASN A 460 6.12 29.47 7.46
N GLU A 461 6.88 28.97 8.44
CA GLU A 461 8.06 28.15 8.18
C GLU A 461 7.73 26.83 7.46
N SER A 462 6.60 26.18 7.79
CA SER A 462 6.19 24.93 7.16
C SER A 462 5.99 25.07 5.65
N SER A 463 5.26 26.10 5.21
CA SER A 463 5.04 26.40 3.78
C SER A 463 6.33 26.78 3.06
N GLN A 464 7.22 27.55 3.70
CA GLN A 464 8.55 27.88 3.17
C GLN A 464 9.41 26.62 2.97
N THR A 465 9.48 25.75 3.97
CA THR A 465 10.26 24.50 3.93
C THR A 465 9.68 23.53 2.90
N LYS A 466 8.35 23.40 2.85
CA LYS A 466 7.66 22.57 1.85
C LYS A 466 7.94 23.04 0.42
N MET A 467 7.88 24.36 0.18
CA MET A 467 8.23 24.94 -1.11
C MET A 467 9.69 24.68 -1.48
N ALA A 468 10.62 24.87 -0.54
CA ALA A 468 12.04 24.58 -0.75
C ALA A 468 12.28 23.12 -1.14
N LEU A 469 11.66 22.17 -0.43
CA LEU A 469 11.73 20.73 -0.73
C LEU A 469 11.16 20.41 -2.13
N ASN A 470 10.02 20.99 -2.50
CA ASN A 470 9.42 20.79 -3.83
C ASN A 470 10.27 21.37 -4.98
N MET A 471 11.17 22.31 -4.69
CA MET A 471 11.97 23.03 -5.70
C MET A 471 13.46 22.66 -5.68
N ALA A 472 13.93 21.88 -4.70
CA ALA A 472 15.36 21.59 -4.49
C ALA A 472 16.05 20.85 -5.65
N ILE A 473 15.30 20.11 -6.46
CA ILE A 473 15.84 19.30 -7.57
C ILE A 473 15.84 20.07 -8.89
N LYS A 474 15.23 21.26 -8.94
CA LYS A 474 15.09 22.05 -10.17
C LYS A 474 16.33 22.89 -10.43
N GLU A 475 16.54 23.23 -11.71
CA GLU A 475 17.59 24.18 -12.09
C GLU A 475 17.41 25.51 -11.35
N PRO A 476 18.50 26.08 -10.81
CA PRO A 476 18.43 27.32 -10.05
C PRO A 476 17.76 28.44 -10.84
N THR A 477 16.71 29.03 -10.26
CA THR A 477 15.96 30.11 -10.91
C THR A 477 15.33 31.05 -9.88
N GLU A 478 14.46 31.95 -10.33
CA GLU A 478 13.69 32.86 -9.47
C GLU A 478 12.21 32.73 -9.82
N GLY A 479 11.37 32.68 -8.79
CA GLY A 479 9.94 32.43 -8.94
C GLY A 479 9.09 33.50 -8.26
N TRP A 480 8.03 33.96 -8.91
CA TRP A 480 7.09 34.89 -8.31
C TRP A 480 6.28 34.24 -7.19
N ILE A 481 6.07 34.97 -6.09
CA ILE A 481 5.16 34.58 -4.99
C ILE A 481 4.06 35.63 -4.83
N SER A 482 2.98 35.28 -4.13
CA SER A 482 1.76 36.12 -4.01
C SER A 482 1.92 37.39 -3.16
N LEU A 483 3.11 37.66 -2.63
CA LEU A 483 3.38 38.82 -1.79
C LEU A 483 3.59 40.08 -2.64
N ARG A 484 2.85 41.14 -2.30
CA ARG A 484 2.86 42.42 -3.01
C ARG A 484 2.85 43.60 -2.03
N ARG A 485 3.46 44.71 -2.42
CA ARG A 485 3.49 45.96 -1.67
C ARG A 485 2.32 46.87 -2.07
N SER A 486 1.67 47.49 -1.09
CA SER A 486 0.61 48.49 -1.28
C SER A 486 1.19 49.75 -1.93
N LEU A 487 0.48 50.30 -2.93
CA LEU A 487 0.87 51.57 -3.54
C LEU A 487 0.58 52.77 -2.63
N TYR A 488 -0.32 52.63 -1.67
CA TYR A 488 -0.75 53.69 -0.76
C TYR A 488 0.02 53.66 0.56
N SER A 489 -0.05 52.53 1.28
CA SER A 489 0.57 52.41 2.61
C SER A 489 2.01 51.92 2.59
N THR A 490 2.49 51.41 1.45
CA THR A 490 3.80 50.74 1.30
C THR A 490 3.98 49.45 2.10
N ASP A 491 2.94 48.98 2.79
CA ASP A 491 2.95 47.72 3.51
C ASP A 491 2.89 46.52 2.55
N TRP A 492 3.47 45.40 2.97
CA TRP A 492 3.35 44.14 2.26
C TRP A 492 2.04 43.44 2.64
N TYR A 493 1.42 42.81 1.64
CA TYR A 493 0.23 41.98 1.82
C TYR A 493 0.24 40.80 0.86
N TRP A 494 -0.37 39.69 1.28
CA TRP A 494 -0.59 38.54 0.40
C TRP A 494 -1.78 38.80 -0.52
N LYS A 495 -1.62 38.58 -1.82
CA LYS A 495 -2.70 38.72 -2.80
C LYS A 495 -2.96 37.40 -3.53
N ASN A 496 -3.78 36.56 -2.88
CA ASN A 496 -4.37 35.35 -3.44
C ASN A 496 -5.83 35.59 -3.79
N GLU A 497 -6.74 34.71 -3.37
CA GLU A 497 -8.19 34.96 -3.37
C GLU A 497 -8.57 35.94 -2.26
N ASP A 498 -9.69 36.63 -2.44
CA ASP A 498 -10.16 37.66 -1.51
C ASP A 498 -10.69 37.08 -0.18
N THR A 499 -10.82 35.75 -0.09
CA THR A 499 -11.18 34.99 1.11
C THR A 499 -10.02 34.80 2.09
N PHE A 500 -8.77 34.94 1.64
CA PHE A 500 -7.60 34.77 2.49
C PHE A 500 -7.20 36.07 3.18
N SER A 501 -6.85 35.99 4.46
CA SER A 501 -6.30 37.14 5.20
C SER A 501 -5.08 37.72 4.46
N PRO A 502 -5.03 39.03 4.19
CA PRO A 502 -3.92 39.67 3.50
C PRO A 502 -2.69 39.89 4.39
N ASN A 503 -2.80 39.66 5.70
CA ASN A 503 -1.78 40.00 6.69
C ASN A 503 -0.47 39.21 6.52
N VAL A 504 0.65 39.88 6.81
CA VAL A 504 2.01 39.33 6.67
C VAL A 504 2.62 39.15 8.06
N ASP A 505 2.41 37.95 8.62
CA ASP A 505 2.91 37.61 9.97
C ASP A 505 4.27 36.89 9.93
N PHE A 506 4.72 36.49 8.74
CA PHE A 506 5.97 35.78 8.51
C PHE A 506 6.67 36.33 7.27
N THR A 507 7.99 36.50 7.35
CA THR A 507 8.82 36.87 6.21
C THR A 507 10.12 36.08 6.15
N TYR A 508 10.63 35.86 4.94
CA TYR A 508 11.88 35.13 4.70
C TYR A 508 12.82 35.86 3.73
N TRP A 509 12.93 37.18 3.90
CA TRP A 509 13.75 38.05 3.06
C TRP A 509 15.25 37.69 3.10
N ALA A 510 15.92 37.88 1.97
CA ALA A 510 17.38 37.84 1.90
C ALA A 510 17.99 39.05 2.62
N ILE A 511 19.27 38.97 2.95
CA ILE A 511 20.02 40.10 3.53
C ILE A 511 19.91 41.30 2.58
N GLY A 512 19.50 42.46 3.12
CA GLY A 512 19.30 43.69 2.36
C GLY A 512 17.98 43.78 1.58
N GLN A 513 17.04 42.86 1.79
CA GLN A 513 15.69 42.88 1.22
C GLN A 513 14.63 43.10 2.31
N PRO A 514 13.45 43.64 1.97
CA PRO A 514 13.05 44.15 0.66
C PRO A 514 13.72 45.50 0.33
N GLU A 515 13.94 45.79 -0.95
CA GLU A 515 14.40 47.11 -1.38
C GLU A 515 13.33 48.19 -1.17
N LYS A 516 13.74 49.46 -1.37
CA LYS A 516 12.84 50.62 -1.32
C LYS A 516 11.69 50.50 -2.34
N PRO A 517 10.51 51.09 -2.07
CA PRO A 517 9.32 50.94 -2.92
C PRO A 517 9.52 51.22 -4.41
N GLU A 518 10.41 52.14 -4.77
CA GLU A 518 10.67 52.53 -6.17
C GLU A 518 11.40 51.43 -6.96
N LYS A 519 12.07 50.50 -6.26
CA LYS A 519 12.85 49.41 -6.86
C LYS A 519 12.08 48.10 -6.94
N GLY A 520 11.13 47.87 -6.03
CA GLY A 520 10.37 46.62 -5.98
C GLY A 520 9.04 46.75 -5.25
N LEU A 521 7.98 46.32 -5.94
CA LEU A 521 6.61 46.28 -5.43
C LEU A 521 6.05 44.85 -5.34
N CYS A 522 6.76 43.87 -5.90
CA CYS A 522 6.36 42.47 -5.92
C CYS A 522 7.49 41.62 -5.34
N ALA A 523 7.16 40.50 -4.69
CA ALA A 523 8.16 39.61 -4.15
C ALA A 523 8.36 38.38 -5.04
N LEU A 524 9.61 37.94 -5.14
CA LEU A 524 9.99 36.66 -5.70
C LEU A 524 10.82 35.88 -4.68
N VAL A 525 10.91 34.57 -4.90
CA VAL A 525 11.78 33.68 -4.15
C VAL A 525 12.94 33.22 -5.03
N SER A 526 14.13 33.16 -4.44
CA SER A 526 15.29 32.57 -5.10
C SER A 526 15.20 31.05 -5.03
N LEU A 527 14.80 30.37 -6.10
CA LEU A 527 14.71 28.91 -6.19
C LEU A 527 16.10 28.31 -6.44
N ASP A 528 17.02 28.56 -5.53
CA ASP A 528 18.41 28.14 -5.56
C ASP A 528 18.80 27.65 -4.17
N PRO A 529 19.13 26.36 -4.00
CA PRO A 529 19.54 25.81 -2.71
C PRO A 529 20.69 26.58 -2.06
N ASN A 530 21.63 27.12 -2.84
CA ASN A 530 22.77 27.89 -2.33
C ASN A 530 22.35 29.27 -1.76
N LYS A 531 21.16 29.74 -2.11
CA LYS A 531 20.57 31.00 -1.63
C LYS A 531 19.47 30.76 -0.59
N ASN A 532 19.36 29.54 -0.06
CA ASN A 532 18.46 29.15 1.02
C ASN A 532 17.00 29.57 0.79
N PHE A 533 16.56 29.60 -0.48
CA PHE A 533 15.16 29.93 -0.81
C PHE A 533 14.67 31.28 -0.25
N LYS A 534 15.58 32.25 -0.11
CA LYS A 534 15.28 33.59 0.42
C LYS A 534 14.51 34.46 -0.58
N TRP A 535 13.70 35.37 -0.04
CA TRP A 535 12.86 36.25 -0.84
C TRP A 535 13.58 37.55 -1.23
N LYS A 536 13.17 38.14 -2.35
CA LYS A 536 13.63 39.46 -2.82
C LYS A 536 12.47 40.26 -3.37
N SER A 537 12.51 41.58 -3.21
CA SER A 537 11.60 42.48 -3.91
C SER A 537 12.09 42.69 -5.35
N ALA A 538 11.17 42.83 -6.29
CA ALA A 538 11.47 43.08 -7.70
C ALA A 538 10.37 43.92 -8.36
N ARG A 539 10.70 44.48 -9.52
CA ARG A 539 9.72 45.17 -10.39
C ARG A 539 8.68 44.17 -10.86
N CYS A 540 7.40 44.44 -10.62
CA CYS A 540 6.31 43.53 -10.95
C CYS A 540 6.24 43.15 -12.45
N CYS A 541 6.78 44.01 -13.33
CA CYS A 541 6.83 43.79 -14.78
C CYS A 541 7.97 42.85 -15.23
N SER A 542 8.90 42.50 -14.34
CA SER A 542 9.98 41.56 -14.67
C SER A 542 9.42 40.19 -15.07
N LYS A 543 10.07 39.53 -16.02
CA LYS A 543 9.70 38.19 -16.45
C LYS A 543 10.36 37.16 -15.53
N LYS A 544 9.54 36.38 -14.83
CA LYS A 544 9.95 35.25 -13.97
C LYS A 544 8.85 34.19 -14.02
N LYS A 545 9.19 32.94 -13.68
CA LYS A 545 8.20 31.87 -13.63
C LYS A 545 7.29 32.03 -12.40
N PRO A 546 6.00 31.69 -12.49
CA PRO A 546 5.11 31.73 -11.33
C PRO A 546 5.37 30.54 -10.42
N VAL A 547 5.44 30.77 -9.11
CA VAL A 547 5.34 29.68 -8.12
C VAL A 547 3.88 29.52 -7.74
N CYS A 548 3.28 28.39 -8.08
CA CYS A 548 1.90 28.07 -7.72
C CYS A 548 1.89 27.02 -6.62
N TYR A 549 0.77 26.91 -5.92
CA TYR A 549 0.50 25.84 -4.97
C TYR A 549 -0.70 25.05 -5.46
N LYS A 550 -0.51 23.74 -5.59
CA LYS A 550 -1.60 22.78 -5.77
C LYS A 550 -1.97 22.24 -4.39
N GLY A 551 -3.23 22.39 -4.02
CA GLY A 551 -3.77 21.97 -2.73
C GLY A 551 -3.80 20.45 -2.58
N PRO A 552 -3.80 19.95 -1.35
CA PRO A 552 -4.00 18.53 -1.10
C PRO A 552 -5.37 18.08 -1.62
N LYS A 553 -5.45 16.83 -2.08
CA LYS A 553 -6.70 16.17 -2.45
C LYS A 553 -6.96 15.02 -1.49
N TYR A 554 -8.19 14.91 -1.00
CA TYR A 554 -8.61 13.94 0.00
C TYR A 554 -9.67 13.02 -0.59
N LEU A 555 -9.59 11.72 -0.29
CA LEU A 555 -10.55 10.75 -0.79
C LEU A 555 -11.91 11.04 -0.17
N THR A 556 -12.89 11.26 -1.03
CA THR A 556 -14.31 11.39 -0.66
C THR A 556 -15.08 10.20 -1.23
N LEU A 557 -15.95 9.59 -0.42
CA LEU A 557 -16.73 8.39 -0.74
C LEU A 557 -18.23 8.66 -0.67
#